data_AF-A0A058ZRS3-F1
#
_entry.id   AF-A0A058ZRS3-F1
#
_cell.length_a   1.000
_cell.length_b   1.000
_cell.length_c   1.000
_cell.angle_alpha   90.00
_cell.angle_beta   90.00
_cell.angle_gamma   90.00
#
_symmetry.space_group_name_H-M   'P 1'
#
loop_
_entity.id
_entity.type
_entity.pdbx_description
1 polymer ?
#
loop_
_entity_poly.entity_id
_entity_poly.type
_entity_poly.pdbx_seq_one_letter_code
_entity_poly.pdbx_strand_id
1 'polypeptide(L)' 'AGTGECSCGGKMVKGLSVKPLKGDAVLFWSMGLDGQSDPKSIHGGCEVLAGEKWSATKWMRQKVTS' A
#
# COMPACT_ATOMS: atom_id res chain seq x y z
N ALA A 1 1.19 9.52 -4.75
CA ALA A 1 0.95 9.37 -3.30
C ALA A 1 1.54 10.58 -2.56
N GLY A 2 1.10 10.85 -1.33
CA GLY A 2 1.45 12.07 -0.58
C GLY A 2 2.95 12.35 -0.52
N THR A 3 3.32 13.63 -0.56
CA THR A 3 4.73 14.09 -0.52
C THR A 3 5.19 14.46 0.89
N GLY A 4 4.32 14.30 1.89
CA GLY A 4 4.59 14.65 3.28
C GLY A 4 5.38 13.59 4.05
N GLU A 5 5.65 13.89 5.32
CA GLU A 5 6.15 12.93 6.29
C GLU A 5 4.97 12.30 7.03
N CYS A 6 5.07 11.00 7.31
CA CYS A 6 4.05 10.26 8.05
C CYS A 6 4.68 9.27 9.03
N SER A 7 3.94 8.89 10.06
CA SER A 7 4.38 7.87 11.01
C SER A 7 4.02 6.47 10.51
N CYS A 8 4.97 5.54 10.59
CA CYS A 8 4.77 4.15 10.20
C CYS A 8 5.67 3.23 11.05
N GLY A 9 5.09 2.30 11.80
CA GLY A 9 5.84 1.42 12.70
C GLY A 9 6.72 2.17 13.70
N GLY A 10 6.26 3.32 14.21
CA GLY A 10 7.00 4.14 15.16
C GLY A 10 8.13 4.99 14.55
N LYS A 11 8.34 4.91 13.24
CA LYS A 11 9.36 5.69 12.51
C LYS A 11 8.71 6.75 11.65
N MET A 12 9.38 7.88 11.46
CA MET A 12 8.98 8.91 10.52
C MET A 12 9.49 8.53 9.12
N VAL A 13 8.59 8.41 8.16
CA VAL A 13 8.90 8.02 6.78
C VAL A 13 8.33 9.04 5.81
N LYS A 14 9.01 9.22 4.67
CA LYS A 14 8.50 10.03 3.57
C LYS A 14 7.43 9.27 2.80
N GLY A 15 6.36 9.96 2.43
CA GLY A 15 5.29 9.39 1.61
C GLY A 15 3.95 9.40 2.32
N LEU A 16 3.19 8.33 2.14
CA LEU A 16 1.86 8.14 2.73
C LEU A 16 1.82 6.82 3.49
N SER A 17 1.33 6.85 4.72
CA SER A 17 1.00 5.66 5.51
C SER A 17 -0.51 5.59 5.77
N VAL A 18 -1.05 4.37 5.78
CA VAL A 18 -2.45 4.11 6.13
C VAL A 18 -2.45 3.23 7.37
N LYS A 19 -3.08 3.72 8.45
CA LYS A 19 -3.22 2.96 9.68
C LYS A 19 -4.24 1.84 9.45
N PRO A 20 -3.90 0.57 9.72
CA PRO A 20 -4.84 -0.53 9.54
C PRO A 20 -5.96 -0.43 10.58
N LEU A 21 -7.21 -0.44 10.10
CA LEU A 21 -8.41 -0.61 10.91
C LEU A 21 -9.16 -1.84 10.38
N LYS A 22 -9.68 -2.68 11.28
CA LYS A 22 -10.36 -3.92 10.89
C LYS A 22 -11.59 -3.59 10.04
N GLY A 23 -11.63 -4.12 8.82
CA GLY A 23 -12.73 -3.91 7.86
C GLY A 23 -12.38 -2.94 6.74
N ASP A 24 -11.37 -2.08 6.92
CA ASP A 24 -10.94 -1.14 5.90
C ASP A 24 -10.16 -1.82 4.77
N ALA A 25 -10.26 -1.25 3.57
CA ALA A 25 -9.49 -1.68 2.40
C ALA A 25 -8.77 -0.49 1.76
N VAL A 26 -7.55 -0.73 1.27
CA VAL A 26 -6.79 0.23 0.47
C VAL A 26 -6.74 -0.29 -0.97
N LEU A 27 -7.21 0.54 -1.90
CA LEU A 27 -7.07 0.31 -3.33
C LEU A 27 -6.03 1.27 -3.90
N PHE A 28 -5.07 0.73 -4.66
CA PHE A 28 -4.09 1.50 -5.41
C PHE A 28 -3.79 0.79 -6.73
N TRP A 29 -3.26 1.54 -7.69
CA TRP A 29 -2.88 1.03 -9.01
C TRP A 29 -1.37 0.87 -9.09
N SER A 30 -0.92 -0.28 -9.59
CA SER A 30 0.50 -0.53 -9.87
C SER A 30 0.92 -0.05 -11.26
N MET A 31 -0.02 0.45 -12.06
CA MET A 31 0.20 0.85 -13.45
C MET A 31 -0.56 2.14 -13.75
N GLY A 32 0.00 2.96 -14.65
CA GLY A 32 -0.66 4.13 -15.21
C GLY A 32 -1.74 3.78 -16.23
N LEU A 33 -2.44 4.80 -16.73
CA LEU A 33 -3.46 4.64 -17.78
C LEU A 33 -2.86 4.20 -19.12
N ASP A 34 -1.56 4.42 -19.30
CA ASP A 34 -0.75 3.95 -20.43
C ASP A 34 -0.32 2.48 -20.30
N GLY A 35 -0.67 1.81 -19.19
CA GLY A 35 -0.27 0.44 -18.91
C GLY A 35 1.21 0.29 -18.55
N GLN A 36 1.93 1.37 -18.26
CA GLN A 36 3.29 1.29 -17.74
C GLN A 36 3.28 1.15 -16.22
N SER A 37 4.31 0.52 -15.65
CA SER A 37 4.46 0.42 -14.19
C SER A 37 4.52 1.81 -13.56
N ASP A 38 3.79 2.05 -12.47
CA ASP A 38 3.83 3.31 -11.73
C ASP A 38 4.85 3.23 -10.57
N PRO A 39 5.99 3.93 -10.63
CA PRO A 39 6.97 3.95 -9.54
C PRO A 39 6.44 4.52 -8.22
N LYS A 40 5.36 5.33 -8.27
CA LYS A 40 4.72 5.90 -7.08
C LYS A 40 3.84 4.88 -6.35
N SER A 41 3.67 3.67 -6.88
CA SER A 41 2.88 2.58 -6.31
C SER A 41 3.66 1.65 -5.37
N ILE A 42 4.98 1.86 -5.23
CA ILE A 42 5.80 1.10 -4.28
C ILE A 42 5.25 1.26 -2.87
N HIS A 43 4.98 0.13 -2.21
CA HIS A 43 4.34 0.08 -0.91
C HIS A 43 4.89 -1.10 -0.12
N GLY A 44 4.68 -1.07 1.19
CA GLY A 44 5.07 -2.14 2.10
C GLY A 44 4.33 -2.06 3.42
N GLY A 45 4.51 -3.08 4.25
CA GLY A 45 4.05 -3.07 5.63
C GLY A 45 5.17 -2.58 6.55
N CYS A 46 4.88 -1.62 7.41
CA CYS A 46 5.79 -1.28 8.51
C CYS A 46 5.72 -2.32 9.63
N GLU A 47 6.75 -2.29 10.47
CA GLU A 47 6.91 -3.14 11.65
C GLU A 47 5.69 -3.06 12.58
N VAL A 48 5.24 -4.21 13.08
CA VAL A 48 4.16 -4.33 14.05
C VAL A 48 4.76 -4.14 15.45
N LEU A 49 4.46 -3.01 16.09
CA LEU A 49 5.03 -2.68 17.40
C LEU A 49 4.39 -3.45 18.57
N ALA A 50 3.16 -3.92 18.40
CA ALA A 50 2.44 -4.70 19.42
C ALA A 50 1.35 -5.57 18.78
N GLY A 51 1.15 -6.78 19.31
CA GLY A 51 0.16 -7.73 18.83
C GLY A 51 0.49 -8.30 17.45
N GLU A 52 -0.54 -8.48 16.62
CA GLU A 52 -0.42 -9.05 15.28
C GLU A 52 -1.19 -8.22 14.26
N LYS A 53 -0.71 -8.21 13.01
CA LYS A 53 -1.39 -7.59 11.88
C LYS A 53 -1.77 -8.67 10.86
N TRP A 54 -3.07 -8.80 10.61
CA TRP A 54 -3.63 -9.69 9.60
C TRP A 54 -4.17 -8.88 8.42
N SER A 55 -3.89 -9.33 7.19
CA SER A 55 -4.35 -8.67 5.96
C SER A 55 -4.61 -9.68 4.85
N ALA A 56 -5.53 -9.36 3.95
CA ALA A 56 -5.77 -10.12 2.72
C ALA A 56 -5.49 -9.23 1.50
N THR A 57 -4.71 -9.73 0.54
CA THR A 57 -4.37 -9.00 -0.68
C THR A 57 -5.04 -9.64 -1.88
N LYS A 58 -5.86 -8.87 -2.61
CA LYS A 58 -6.44 -9.29 -3.88
C LYS A 58 -5.77 -8.54 -5.03
N TRP A 59 -5.12 -9.29 -5.92
CA TRP A 59 -4.55 -8.75 -7.15
C TRP A 59 -5.59 -8.78 -8.26
N MET A 60 -5.73 -7.65 -8.97
CA MET A 60 -6.55 -7.50 -10.17
C MET A 60 -5.62 -7.29 -11.36
N ARG A 61 -5.73 -8.13 -12.39
CA ARG A 61 -4.87 -8.08 -13.58
C ARG A 61 -5.62 -7.37 -14.71
N GLN A 62 -4.90 -6.59 -15.51
CA GLN A 62 -5.46 -5.90 -16.70
C GLN A 62 -6.03 -6.88 -17.73
N LYS A 63 -5.45 -8.09 -17.82
CA LYS A 63 -5.91 -9.16 -18.70
C LYS A 63 -6.04 -10.44 -17.90
N VAL A 64 -6.98 -11.29 -18.32
CA VAL A 64 -7.05 -12.67 -17.85
C VAL A 64 -5.81 -13.39 -18.37
N THR A 65 -5.08 -14.07 -17.51
CA THR A 65 -4.07 -15.04 -17.94
C THR A 65 -4.82 -16.24 -18.52
N SER A 66 -4.73 -16.42 -19.84
CA SER A 66 -5.16 -17.65 -20.53
C SER A 66 -4.27 -18.82 -20.17
#